data_AF-A0A9E4QTE5-F1
#
_entry.id   AF-A0A9E4QTE5-F1
#
_cell.length_a   1.000
_cell.length_b   1.000
_cell.length_c   1.000
_cell.angle_alpha   90.00
_cell.angle_beta   90.00
_cell.angle_gamma   90.00
#
_symmetry.space_group_name_H-M   'P 1'
#
loop_
_entity.id
_entity.type
_entity.pdbx_description
1 polymer ?
#
loop_
_entity_poly.entity_id
_entity_poly.type
_entity_poly.pdbx_seq_one_letter_code
_entity_poly.pdbx_strand_id
1 'polypeptide(L)'
;NRETAIALTRISYDAATFVDASAAFTNDDQAVLDLFNERLFRDEFKVLLDEWLALDPLNDPNAPKTPFELDGVDDVYMAESIVWDEIASEKFSAGKDANQNNDNWILATVMFASVLFFAGISTKFKSSRIRALSIGLATFALVGSTVLVVSLPRLIQV
;
A
#
# COMPACT_ATOMS: atom_id res chain seq x y z
N ASN A 1 3.56 -3.08 -9.56
CA ASN A 1 3.52 -3.46 -8.14
C ASN A 1 4.98 -3.63 -7.68
N ARG A 2 5.43 -2.90 -6.66
CA ARG A 2 6.85 -2.87 -6.22
C ARG A 2 7.22 -4.17 -5.49
N GLU A 3 6.29 -4.71 -4.72
CA GLU A 3 6.47 -5.94 -3.94
C GLU A 3 6.75 -7.16 -4.83
N THR A 4 5.95 -7.33 -5.88
CA THR A 4 6.18 -8.40 -6.88
C THR A 4 7.55 -8.29 -7.55
N ALA A 5 8.08 -7.08 -7.72
CA ALA A 5 9.41 -6.88 -8.29
C ALA A 5 10.53 -7.26 -7.30
N ILE A 6 10.35 -7.00 -6.00
CA ILE A 6 11.28 -7.42 -4.95
C ILE A 6 11.26 -8.94 -4.79
N ALA A 7 10.08 -9.57 -4.74
CA ALA A 7 9.93 -11.02 -4.67
C ALA A 7 10.61 -11.70 -5.87
N LEU A 8 10.35 -11.22 -7.10
CA LEU A 8 10.99 -11.73 -8.30
C LEU A 8 12.52 -11.55 -8.28
N THR A 9 13.00 -10.43 -7.76
CA THR A 9 14.45 -10.17 -7.59
C THR A 9 15.07 -11.17 -6.61
N ARG A 10 14.41 -11.44 -5.48
CA ARG A 10 14.86 -12.42 -4.48
C ARG A 10 14.89 -13.84 -5.04
N ILE A 11 13.82 -14.28 -5.72
CA ILE A 11 13.77 -15.58 -6.40
C ILE A 11 14.90 -15.69 -7.42
N SER A 12 15.12 -14.66 -8.23
CA SER A 12 16.17 -14.65 -9.25
C SER A 12 17.57 -14.73 -8.64
N TYR A 13 17.79 -14.02 -7.53
CA TYR A 13 19.05 -14.06 -6.78
C TYR A 13 19.31 -15.45 -6.19
N ASP A 14 18.32 -16.03 -5.51
CA ASP A 14 18.42 -17.36 -4.89
C ASP A 14 18.62 -18.44 -5.95
N ALA A 15 17.92 -18.36 -7.09
CA ALA A 15 18.09 -19.31 -8.19
C ALA A 15 19.50 -19.25 -8.80
N ALA A 16 20.04 -18.04 -9.00
CA ALA A 16 21.40 -17.87 -9.52
C ALA A 16 22.44 -18.43 -8.53
N THR A 17 22.33 -18.08 -7.24
CA THR A 17 23.25 -18.59 -6.21
C THR A 17 23.14 -20.10 -6.04
N PHE A 18 21.94 -20.68 -6.13
CA PHE A 18 21.74 -22.13 -6.09
C PHE A 18 22.42 -22.85 -7.25
N VAL A 19 22.33 -22.33 -8.47
CA VAL A 19 22.99 -22.91 -9.65
C VAL A 19 24.51 -22.88 -9.48
N ASP A 20 25.06 -21.74 -9.06
CA ASP A 20 26.51 -21.61 -8.84
C ASP A 20 27.01 -22.53 -7.72
N ALA A 21 26.28 -22.63 -6.62
CA ALA A 21 26.58 -23.56 -5.52
C ALA A 21 26.48 -25.03 -5.97
N SER A 22 25.48 -25.39 -6.79
CA SER A 22 25.34 -26.74 -7.33
C SER A 22 26.52 -27.14 -8.23
N ALA A 23 27.06 -26.18 -8.98
CA ALA A 23 28.28 -26.38 -9.76
C ALA A 23 29.50 -26.57 -8.84
N ALA A 24 29.64 -25.78 -7.78
CA ALA A 24 30.71 -25.95 -6.79
C ALA A 24 30.63 -27.31 -6.07
N PHE A 25 29.41 -27.77 -5.75
CA PHE A 25 29.16 -29.10 -5.19
C PHE A 25 29.64 -30.21 -6.12
N THR A 26 29.34 -30.10 -7.41
CA THR A 26 29.78 -31.07 -8.42
C THR A 26 31.31 -31.12 -8.57
N ASN A 27 31.99 -29.99 -8.33
CA ASN A 27 33.45 -29.88 -8.39
C ASN A 27 34.16 -30.19 -7.06
N ASP A 28 33.41 -30.55 -6.01
CA ASP A 28 33.90 -30.80 -4.65
C ASP A 28 34.71 -29.63 -4.03
N ASP A 29 34.34 -28.39 -4.38
CA ASP A 29 35.00 -27.17 -3.89
C ASP A 29 34.34 -26.68 -2.59
N GLN A 30 34.72 -27.32 -1.48
CA GLN A 30 34.15 -27.05 -0.15
C GLN A 30 34.34 -25.60 0.31
N ALA A 31 35.47 -24.97 -0.04
CA ALA A 31 35.74 -23.58 0.35
C ALA A 31 34.76 -22.60 -0.32
N VAL A 32 34.35 -22.89 -1.55
CA VAL A 32 33.32 -22.11 -2.24
C VAL A 32 31.95 -22.40 -1.65
N LEU A 33 31.61 -23.66 -1.37
CA LEU A 33 30.33 -24.01 -0.74
C LEU A 33 30.13 -23.32 0.62
N ASP A 34 31.17 -23.27 1.45
CA ASP A 34 31.15 -22.57 2.73
C ASP A 34 30.89 -21.06 2.53
N LEU A 35 31.52 -20.44 1.53
CA LEU A 35 31.26 -19.03 1.20
C LEU A 35 29.81 -18.80 0.79
N PHE A 36 29.22 -19.68 -0.01
CA PHE A 36 27.82 -19.58 -0.40
C PHE A 36 26.91 -19.72 0.81
N ASN A 37 27.14 -20.74 1.65
CA ASN A 37 26.34 -20.99 2.84
C ASN A 37 26.44 -19.87 3.89
N GLU A 38 27.64 -19.35 4.15
CA GLU A 38 27.82 -18.33 5.18
C GLU A 38 27.40 -16.92 4.73
N ARG A 39 27.54 -16.60 3.43
CA ARG A 39 27.45 -15.20 2.97
C ARG A 39 26.54 -14.91 1.80
N LEU A 40 26.35 -15.85 0.89
CA LEU A 40 25.62 -15.58 -0.36
C LEU A 40 24.18 -16.08 -0.31
N PHE A 41 23.91 -17.20 0.35
CA PHE A 41 22.54 -17.61 0.58
C PHE A 41 21.88 -16.69 1.60
N ARG A 42 20.70 -16.19 1.23
CA ARG A 42 19.81 -15.50 2.17
C ARG A 42 19.31 -16.50 3.19
N ASP A 43 19.14 -16.04 4.43
CA ASP A 43 18.73 -16.92 5.54
C ASP A 43 17.35 -17.55 5.29
N GLU A 44 16.45 -16.84 4.60
CA GLU A 44 15.14 -17.39 4.26
C GLU A 44 15.23 -18.53 3.22
N PHE A 45 16.18 -18.44 2.29
CA PHE A 45 16.41 -19.50 1.30
C PHE A 45 17.10 -20.73 1.90
N LYS A 46 17.94 -20.56 2.93
CA LYS A 46 18.57 -21.69 3.63
C LYS A 46 17.53 -22.62 4.24
N VAL A 47 16.43 -22.08 4.77
CA VAL A 47 15.32 -22.89 5.30
C VAL A 47 14.75 -23.81 4.21
N LEU A 48 14.48 -23.27 3.02
CA LEU A 48 14.01 -24.05 1.88
C LEU A 48 15.06 -25.07 1.41
N LEU A 49 16.33 -24.68 1.39
CA LEU A 49 17.42 -25.56 0.99
C LEU A 49 17.58 -26.73 1.96
N ASP A 50 17.54 -26.48 3.26
CA ASP A 50 17.65 -27.50 4.31
C ASP A 50 16.46 -28.47 4.27
N GLU A 51 15.25 -27.94 4.09
CA GLU A 51 14.04 -28.76 3.93
C GLU A 51 14.11 -29.63 2.68
N TRP A 52 14.57 -29.06 1.56
CA TRP A 52 14.76 -29.80 0.32
C TRP A 52 15.82 -30.88 0.46
N LEU A 53 16.97 -30.59 1.07
CA LEU A 53 18.04 -31.56 1.31
C LEU A 53 17.62 -32.69 2.26
N ALA A 54 16.74 -32.40 3.22
CA ALA A 54 16.17 -33.40 4.13
C ALA A 54 15.31 -34.46 3.41
N LEU A 55 14.81 -34.15 2.19
CA LEU A 55 14.08 -35.10 1.33
C LEU A 55 15.00 -35.99 0.49
N ASP A 56 16.33 -35.89 0.65
CA ASP A 56 17.34 -36.65 -0.07
C ASP A 56 17.16 -36.64 -1.61
N PRO A 57 17.15 -35.44 -2.24
CA PRO A 57 16.79 -35.26 -3.65
C PRO A 57 17.77 -35.89 -4.64
N LEU A 58 18.95 -36.29 -4.17
CA LEU A 58 19.95 -36.97 -4.99
C LEU A 58 19.65 -38.47 -5.15
N ASN A 59 18.93 -39.07 -4.19
CA ASN A 59 18.66 -40.50 -4.17
C ASN A 59 17.17 -40.85 -4.27
N ASP A 60 16.27 -39.94 -3.86
CA ASP A 60 14.82 -40.13 -4.01
C ASP A 60 14.30 -39.48 -5.31
N PRO A 61 13.88 -40.28 -6.31
CA PRO A 61 13.32 -39.74 -7.55
C PRO A 61 11.94 -39.08 -7.40
N ASN A 62 11.27 -39.23 -6.24
CA ASN A 62 10.01 -38.56 -5.94
C ASN A 62 10.21 -37.21 -5.24
N ALA A 63 11.43 -36.91 -4.78
CA ALA A 63 11.72 -35.61 -4.19
C ALA A 63 11.58 -34.49 -5.23
N PRO A 64 11.20 -33.28 -4.81
CA PRO A 64 11.19 -32.11 -5.69
C PRO A 64 12.55 -31.90 -6.34
N LYS A 65 12.59 -31.40 -7.59
CA LYS A 65 13.85 -31.29 -8.34
C LYS A 65 14.73 -30.16 -7.83
N THR A 66 14.12 -29.15 -7.22
CA THR A 66 14.81 -27.98 -6.67
C THR A 66 14.09 -27.52 -5.40
N PRO A 67 14.76 -26.75 -4.52
CA PRO A 67 14.10 -26.15 -3.35
C PRO A 67 12.91 -25.25 -3.71
N PHE A 68 12.85 -24.74 -4.95
CA PHE A 68 11.77 -23.87 -5.42
C PHE A 68 10.46 -24.60 -5.75
N GLU A 69 10.48 -25.93 -5.74
CA GLU A 69 9.30 -26.79 -5.98
C GLU A 69 8.67 -27.29 -4.66
N LEU A 70 9.19 -26.86 -3.50
CA LEU A 70 8.61 -27.18 -2.19
C LEU A 70 7.25 -26.49 -2.00
N ASP A 71 6.36 -27.16 -1.28
CA ASP A 71 5.11 -26.56 -0.82
C ASP A 71 5.41 -25.42 0.17
N GLY A 72 4.70 -24.28 0.05
CA GLY A 72 4.92 -23.13 0.93
C GLY A 72 6.07 -22.20 0.51
N VAL A 73 6.70 -22.44 -0.65
CA VAL A 73 7.74 -21.54 -1.21
C VAL A 73 7.23 -20.09 -1.33
N ASP A 74 5.96 -19.91 -1.68
CA ASP A 74 5.33 -18.60 -1.81
C ASP A 74 5.34 -17.84 -0.47
N ASP A 75 5.19 -18.53 0.65
CA ASP A 75 5.21 -17.90 1.98
C ASP A 75 6.59 -17.30 2.27
N VAL A 76 7.67 -17.96 1.86
CA VAL A 76 9.04 -17.47 2.04
C VAL A 76 9.31 -16.20 1.22
N TYR A 77 8.72 -16.10 0.03
CA TYR A 77 8.89 -14.95 -0.85
C TYR A 77 7.86 -13.83 -0.64
N MET A 78 6.72 -14.13 -0.02
CA MET A 78 5.59 -13.20 0.15
C MET A 78 5.29 -12.82 1.60
N ALA A 79 5.88 -13.47 2.62
CA ALA A 79 5.62 -13.15 4.03
C ALA A 79 5.79 -11.67 4.36
N GLU A 80 6.85 -11.05 3.84
CA GLU A 80 7.10 -9.62 4.06
C GLU A 80 6.08 -8.74 3.31
N SER A 81 5.63 -9.16 2.12
CA SER A 81 4.62 -8.43 1.35
C SER A 81 3.26 -8.39 2.05
N ILE A 82 2.88 -9.46 2.76
CA ILE A 82 1.60 -9.50 3.50
C ILE A 82 1.59 -8.42 4.58
N VAL A 83 2.70 -8.29 5.33
CA VAL A 83 2.84 -7.27 6.39
C VAL A 83 2.81 -5.86 5.80
N TRP A 84 3.54 -5.63 4.70
CA TRP A 84 3.56 -4.32 4.05
C TRP A 84 2.23 -3.96 3.39
N ASP A 85 1.50 -4.92 2.82
CA ASP A 85 0.16 -4.71 2.27
C ASP A 85 -0.85 -4.34 3.36
N GLU A 86 -0.76 -4.96 4.54
CA GLU A 86 -1.62 -4.61 5.67
C GLU A 86 -1.35 -3.17 6.15
N ILE A 87 -0.07 -2.80 6.34
CA ILE A 87 0.34 -1.44 6.70
C ILE A 87 -0.09 -0.43 5.62
N ALA A 88 0.12 -0.76 4.34
CA ALA A 88 -0.26 0.10 3.23
C ALA A 88 -1.78 0.30 3.16
N SER A 89 -2.56 -0.76 3.39
CA SER A 89 -4.02 -0.72 3.44
C SER A 89 -4.51 0.18 4.59
N GLU A 90 -3.90 0.05 5.77
CA GLU A 90 -4.21 0.91 6.92
C GLU A 90 -3.92 2.39 6.62
N LYS A 91 -2.72 2.69 6.07
CA LYS A 91 -2.35 4.06 5.70
C LYS A 91 -3.22 4.62 4.58
N PHE A 92 -3.59 3.79 3.60
CA PHE A 92 -4.47 4.18 2.51
C PHE A 92 -5.89 4.50 3.03
N SER A 93 -6.41 3.69 3.95
CA SER A 93 -7.70 3.96 4.60
C SER A 93 -7.66 5.28 5.37
N ALA A 94 -6.63 5.49 6.19
CA ALA A 94 -6.45 6.76 6.91
C ALA A 94 -6.32 7.97 5.96
N GLY A 95 -5.63 7.80 4.83
CA GLY A 95 -5.52 8.82 3.79
C GLY A 95 -6.86 9.13 3.11
N LYS A 96 -7.70 8.12 2.88
CA LYS A 96 -9.05 8.32 2.33
C LYS A 96 -9.94 9.13 3.28
N ASP A 97 -9.89 8.83 4.58
CA ASP A 97 -10.64 9.58 5.59
C ASP A 97 -10.18 11.04 5.67
N ALA A 98 -8.87 11.27 5.64
CA ALA A 98 -8.29 12.61 5.60
C ALA A 98 -8.68 13.38 4.33
N ASN A 99 -8.72 12.71 3.18
CA ASN A 99 -9.14 13.32 1.92
C ASN A 99 -10.62 13.72 1.93
N GLN A 100 -11.50 12.82 2.43
CA GLN A 100 -12.91 13.13 2.56
C GLN A 100 -13.16 14.33 3.48
N ASN A 101 -12.37 14.46 4.54
CA ASN A 101 -12.43 15.63 5.41
C ASN A 101 -12.05 16.90 4.63
N ASN A 102 -10.95 16.87 3.86
CA ASN A 102 -10.53 18.01 3.05
C ASN A 102 -11.58 18.43 2.02
N ASP A 103 -12.18 17.47 1.30
CA ASP A 103 -13.24 17.73 0.33
C ASP A 103 -14.45 18.44 0.96
N ASN A 104 -14.82 18.05 2.19
CA ASN A 104 -15.89 18.70 2.92
C ASN A 104 -15.56 20.15 3.32
N TRP A 105 -14.31 20.43 3.71
CA TRP A 105 -13.84 21.80 3.97
C TRP A 105 -13.85 22.66 2.70
N ILE A 106 -13.42 22.10 1.57
CA ILE A 106 -13.49 22.77 0.26
C ILE A 106 -14.95 23.10 -0.07
N LEU A 107 -15.87 22.13 0.05
CA LEU A 107 -17.29 22.35 -0.19
C LEU A 107 -17.86 23.48 0.70
N ALA A 108 -17.52 23.50 1.99
CA ALA A 108 -17.94 24.56 2.89
C ALA A 108 -17.48 25.96 2.40
N THR A 109 -16.21 26.09 1.98
CA THR A 109 -15.70 27.37 1.48
C THR A 109 -16.40 27.83 0.20
N VAL A 110 -16.68 26.92 -0.73
CA VAL A 110 -17.41 27.22 -1.98
C VAL A 110 -18.85 27.66 -1.69
N MET A 111 -19.51 27.01 -0.73
CA MET A 111 -20.85 27.40 -0.31
C MET A 111 -20.85 28.80 0.32
N PHE A 112 -19.90 29.11 1.20
CA PHE A 112 -19.77 30.47 1.76
C PHE A 112 -19.47 31.53 0.70
N ALA A 113 -18.60 31.23 -0.28
CA ALA A 113 -18.35 32.14 -1.39
C ALA A 113 -19.64 32.43 -2.19
N SER A 114 -20.45 31.40 -2.42
CA SER A 114 -21.76 31.54 -3.07
C SER A 114 -22.73 32.39 -2.24
N VAL A 115 -22.78 32.20 -0.91
CA VAL A 115 -23.57 33.04 0.00
C VAL A 115 -23.17 34.52 -0.10
N LEU A 116 -21.86 34.81 -0.03
CA LEU A 116 -21.33 36.17 -0.14
C LEU A 116 -21.65 36.79 -1.51
N PHE A 117 -21.57 36.00 -2.58
CA PHE A 117 -21.93 36.43 -3.92
C PHE A 117 -23.42 36.83 -4.02
N PHE A 118 -24.34 35.96 -3.59
CA PHE A 118 -25.78 36.25 -3.63
C PHE A 118 -26.16 37.41 -2.72
N ALA A 119 -25.56 37.49 -1.52
CA ALA A 119 -25.74 38.62 -0.62
C ALA A 119 -25.26 39.93 -1.25
N GLY A 120 -24.07 39.95 -1.86
CA GLY A 120 -23.50 41.11 -2.51
C GLY A 120 -24.30 41.58 -3.73
N ILE A 121 -24.65 40.67 -4.64
CA ILE A 121 -25.40 41.02 -5.87
C ILE A 121 -26.84 41.44 -5.58
N SER A 122 -27.44 40.97 -4.47
CA SER A 122 -28.79 41.36 -4.07
C SER A 122 -28.96 42.88 -3.93
N THR A 123 -27.87 43.60 -3.59
CA THR A 123 -27.85 45.06 -3.42
C THR A 123 -27.99 45.83 -4.74
N LYS A 124 -27.74 45.18 -5.89
CA LYS A 124 -27.81 45.82 -7.22
C LYS A 124 -29.18 45.70 -7.88
N PHE A 125 -30.07 44.84 -7.38
CA PHE A 125 -31.40 44.67 -7.98
C PHE A 125 -32.37 45.78 -7.55
N LYS A 126 -32.97 46.44 -8.53
CA LYS A 126 -34.04 47.45 -8.31
C LYS A 126 -35.39 46.82 -7.94
N SER A 127 -35.63 45.58 -8.33
CA SER A 127 -36.87 44.85 -8.03
C SER A 127 -36.80 44.21 -6.64
N SER A 128 -37.69 44.63 -5.74
CA SER A 128 -37.76 44.10 -4.37
C SER A 128 -38.02 42.59 -4.32
N ARG A 129 -38.72 42.02 -5.32
CA ARG A 129 -38.96 40.57 -5.39
C ARG A 129 -37.67 39.79 -5.68
N ILE A 130 -36.87 40.25 -6.64
CA ILE A 130 -35.60 39.58 -7.01
C ILE A 130 -34.60 39.70 -5.86
N ARG A 131 -34.53 40.88 -5.23
CA ARG A 131 -33.72 41.09 -4.02
C ARG A 131 -34.10 40.13 -2.90
N ALA A 132 -35.39 39.98 -2.61
CA ALA A 132 -35.87 39.06 -1.56
C ALA A 132 -35.55 37.59 -1.88
N LEU A 133 -35.70 37.17 -3.14
CA LEU A 133 -35.33 35.82 -3.57
C LEU A 133 -33.82 35.54 -3.41
N SER A 134 -32.96 36.47 -3.84
CA SER A 134 -31.51 36.33 -3.69
C SER A 134 -31.08 36.25 -2.22
N ILE A 135 -31.67 37.09 -1.35
CA ILE A 135 -31.42 37.05 0.09
C ILE A 135 -31.91 35.72 0.67
N GLY A 136 -33.11 35.26 0.32
CA GLY A 136 -33.65 33.98 0.78
C GLY A 136 -32.74 32.80 0.42
N LEU A 137 -32.24 32.76 -0.83
CA LEU A 137 -31.30 31.74 -1.30
C LEU A 137 -29.96 31.82 -0.54
N ALA A 138 -29.42 33.02 -0.35
CA ALA A 138 -28.20 33.23 0.41
C ALA A 138 -28.35 32.79 1.88
N THR A 139 -29.47 33.10 2.53
CA THR A 139 -29.76 32.68 3.90
C THR A 139 -29.88 31.16 4.00
N PHE A 140 -30.59 30.52 3.07
CA PHE A 140 -30.72 29.06 3.03
C PHE A 140 -29.34 28.38 2.87
N ALA A 141 -28.54 28.83 1.90
CA ALA A 141 -27.19 28.34 1.70
C ALA A 141 -26.28 28.59 2.91
N LEU A 142 -26.42 29.73 3.60
CA LEU A 142 -25.66 30.05 4.81
C LEU A 142 -25.96 29.08 5.95
N VAL A 143 -27.25 28.79 6.19
CA VAL A 143 -27.67 27.82 7.21
C VAL A 143 -27.12 26.44 6.87
N GLY A 144 -27.26 25.99 5.62
CA GLY A 144 -26.72 24.70 5.16
C GLY A 144 -25.21 24.60 5.34
N SER A 145 -24.46 25.63 4.95
CA SER A 145 -23.00 25.70 5.11
C SER A 145 -22.57 25.65 6.57
N THR A 146 -23.27 26.37 7.44
CA THR A 146 -22.98 26.42 8.87
C THR A 146 -23.22 25.06 9.53
N VAL A 147 -24.33 24.39 9.20
CA VAL A 147 -24.62 23.04 9.68
C VAL A 147 -23.55 22.05 9.21
N LEU A 148 -23.14 22.13 7.95
CA LEU A 148 -22.10 21.27 7.40
C LEU A 148 -20.78 21.44 8.18
N VAL A 149 -20.30 22.68 8.36
CA VAL A 149 -19.07 22.96 9.12
C VAL A 149 -19.14 22.53 10.57
N VAL A 150 -20.27 22.75 11.25
CA VAL A 150 -20.43 22.34 12.65
C VAL A 150 -20.47 20.81 12.80
N SER A 151 -20.94 20.10 11.77
CA SER A 151 -20.98 18.63 11.74
C SER A 151 -19.64 18.00 11.34
N LEU A 152 -18.71 18.77 10.79
CA LEU A 152 -17.40 18.26 10.42
C LEU A 152 -16.55 17.95 11.66
N PRO A 153 -15.80 16.83 11.64
CA PRO A 153 -14.90 16.48 12.74
C PRO A 153 -13.87 17.60 12.91
N ARG A 154 -13.83 18.18 14.12
CA ARG A 154 -12.91 19.28 14.44
C ARG A 154 -11.49 18.73 14.40
N LEU A 155 -10.63 19.37 13.60
CA LEU A 155 -9.20 19.08 13.39
C LEU A 155 -8.31 19.26 14.65
N ILE A 156 -8.80 18.93 15.84
CA ILE A 156 -8.02 18.99 17.09
C ILE A 156 -7.83 17.56 17.59
N GLN A 157 -6.88 16.86 16.98
CA GLN A 157 -6.12 15.84 17.69
C GLN A 157 -4.73 16.45 17.90
N VAL A 158 -4.54 17.03 19.10
CA VAL A 158 -3.22 17.42 19.64
C VAL A 158 -2.59 16.18 20.24
#